data_AF-A0A9D6ZV20-F1
#
_entry.id   AF-A0A9D6ZV20-F1
#
_cell.length_a   1.000
_cell.length_b   1.000
_cell.length_c   1.000
_cell.angle_alpha   90.00
_cell.angle_beta   90.00
_cell.angle_gamma   90.00
#
_symmetry.space_group_name_H-M   'P 1'
#
loop_
_entity.id
_entity.type
_entity.pdbx_description
1 polymer ?
#
loop_
_entity_poly.entity_id
_entity_poly.type
_entity_poly.pdbx_seq_one_letter_code
_entity_poly.pdbx_strand_id
1 'polypeptide(L)'
;MYNTYSAGAKGEPGRGLARAWFKLRSEGPGWIWRRLQSEYVLPTTKPGRALHKALRGALGVVLAPRRLLRAAGAAAIADRDTLYAFYDLKVQPITYDVVWFLAAADLERRRQNLAGVHLVIVPGPDDVVRTEDAAYVQAIDAEARRWRITNILAGCHTLLPAGRGLTVAATRTAAGVLRDAAGDRVFPRPYELGLPTAHHPGECLKAAAARNADVTVLRAGVQALRYVDQWIAAHAAGRRLVVVTLRDYHYNAARNSNLDAWTTFATGLDPARWLPVFVPDTERCLEEVAATIGGFPVFREACWNVGLRMALYERAYLNVGVNNGPLGLCWLNGATRYITFKMIEPSVAQTTREYLEWCGYEIGASLPCAGPAQKWVWEDDTAAVIGREFAHMVERIEHGGA
;
A
#
# COMPACT_ATOMS: atom_id res chain seq x y z
N MET A 1 0.44 -12.54 -15.50
CA MET A 1 1.70 -13.20 -15.08
C MET A 1 2.68 -12.10 -14.69
N TYR A 2 2.80 -11.81 -13.40
CA TYR A 2 3.90 -10.97 -12.92
C TYR A 2 5.19 -11.67 -13.34
N ASN A 3 6.03 -10.94 -14.06
CA ASN A 3 7.27 -11.46 -14.58
C ASN A 3 8.09 -11.95 -13.39
N THR A 4 8.27 -13.26 -13.28
CA THR A 4 9.27 -13.86 -12.40
C THR A 4 10.59 -13.17 -12.71
N TYR A 5 10.99 -12.24 -11.84
CA TYR A 5 12.40 -12.04 -11.57
C TYR A 5 12.77 -13.27 -10.76
N SER A 6 13.19 -14.32 -11.47
CA SER A 6 13.94 -15.39 -10.84
C SER A 6 15.11 -14.71 -10.15
N ALA A 7 15.19 -14.86 -8.82
CA ALA A 7 16.46 -14.67 -8.14
C ALA A 7 17.52 -15.48 -8.89
N GLY A 8 18.69 -14.87 -9.10
CA GLY A 8 19.71 -15.38 -10.00
C GLY A 8 20.11 -16.81 -9.69
N ALA A 9 19.64 -17.75 -10.51
CA ALA A 9 20.46 -18.89 -10.86
C ALA A 9 21.64 -18.34 -11.67
N LYS A 10 22.87 -18.73 -11.29
CA LYS A 10 24.09 -18.39 -12.04
C LYS A 10 23.89 -18.78 -13.52
N GLY A 11 23.55 -17.81 -14.38
CA GLY A 11 23.31 -18.04 -15.80
C GLY A 11 22.24 -17.20 -16.51
N GLU A 12 21.48 -16.30 -15.86
CA GLU A 12 20.52 -15.44 -16.60
C GLU A 12 21.26 -14.43 -17.52
N PRO A 13 20.93 -14.36 -18.83
CA PRO A 13 21.48 -13.36 -19.73
C PRO A 13 20.91 -11.96 -19.41
N GLY A 14 21.77 -10.95 -19.58
CA GLY A 14 21.49 -9.55 -19.29
C GLY A 14 20.24 -8.95 -19.98
N ARG A 15 19.88 -7.72 -19.55
CA ARG A 15 18.67 -6.99 -19.96
C ARG A 15 18.50 -6.93 -21.50
N GLY A 16 17.25 -6.98 -21.96
CA GLY A 16 16.89 -6.72 -23.37
C GLY A 16 16.58 -7.98 -24.18
N LEU A 17 16.99 -7.98 -25.46
CA LEU A 17 16.68 -9.02 -26.44
C LEU A 17 17.18 -10.40 -26.01
N ALA A 18 18.33 -10.49 -25.32
CA ALA A 18 18.90 -11.74 -24.86
C ALA A 18 17.99 -12.47 -23.83
N ARG A 19 17.37 -11.74 -22.90
CA ARG A 19 16.39 -12.29 -21.95
C ARG A 19 15.09 -12.70 -22.63
N ALA A 20 14.64 -11.93 -23.62
CA ALA A 20 13.45 -12.28 -24.40
C ALA A 20 13.68 -13.56 -25.23
N TRP A 21 14.87 -13.71 -25.82
CA TRP A 21 15.28 -14.89 -26.57
C TRP A 21 15.41 -16.12 -25.66
N PHE A 22 15.97 -15.94 -24.46
CA PHE A 22 16.03 -16.99 -23.44
C PHE A 22 14.63 -17.46 -23.03
N LYS A 23 13.72 -16.53 -22.70
CA LYS A 23 12.33 -16.89 -22.32
C LYS A 23 11.53 -17.50 -23.48
N LEU A 24 11.75 -17.02 -24.71
CA LEU A 24 11.16 -17.64 -25.89
C LEU A 24 11.64 -19.09 -26.08
N ARG A 25 12.92 -19.35 -25.80
CA ARG A 25 13.51 -20.70 -25.88
C ARG A 25 13.07 -21.61 -24.73
N SER A 26 12.90 -21.07 -23.52
CA SER A 26 12.56 -21.85 -22.33
C SER A 26 11.05 -22.08 -22.14
N GLU A 27 10.22 -21.12 -22.55
CA GLU A 27 8.75 -21.18 -22.36
C GLU A 27 7.97 -21.30 -23.68
N GLY A 28 8.66 -21.28 -24.83
CA GLY A 28 8.08 -21.43 -26.15
C GLY A 28 7.34 -20.18 -26.67
N PRO A 29 6.77 -20.24 -27.89
CA PRO A 29 6.06 -19.12 -28.53
C PRO A 29 4.81 -18.68 -27.76
N GLY A 30 4.21 -19.57 -26.96
CA GLY A 30 3.12 -19.22 -26.05
C GLY A 30 3.49 -18.14 -25.04
N TRP A 31 4.78 -18.00 -24.69
CA TRP A 31 5.26 -16.90 -23.86
C TRP A 31 5.08 -15.53 -24.52
N ILE A 32 5.32 -15.40 -25.83
CA ILE A 32 5.12 -14.12 -26.55
C ILE A 32 3.64 -13.73 -26.49
N TRP A 33 2.74 -14.67 -26.74
CA TRP A 33 1.31 -14.41 -26.66
C TRP A 33 0.87 -14.01 -25.25
N ARG A 34 1.29 -14.75 -24.22
CA ARG A 34 1.06 -14.38 -22.81
C ARG A 34 1.66 -13.03 -22.46
N ARG A 35 2.82 -12.68 -23.03
CA ARG A 35 3.50 -11.41 -22.80
C ARG A 35 2.76 -10.26 -23.46
N LEU A 36 2.28 -10.43 -24.70
CA LEU A 36 1.43 -9.45 -25.39
C LEU A 36 0.09 -9.26 -24.67
N GLN A 37 -0.55 -10.35 -24.24
CA GLN A 37 -1.78 -10.30 -23.44
C GLN A 37 -1.54 -9.60 -22.08
N SER A 38 -0.43 -9.90 -21.41
CA SER A 38 -0.06 -9.23 -20.16
C SER A 38 0.24 -7.75 -20.39
N GLU A 39 0.90 -7.39 -21.49
CA GLU A 39 1.22 -6.02 -21.84
C GLU A 39 -0.03 -5.22 -22.25
N TYR A 40 -1.04 -5.88 -22.81
CA TYR A 40 -2.37 -5.30 -23.07
C TYR A 40 -3.15 -5.03 -21.78
N VAL A 41 -3.08 -5.94 -20.80
CA VAL A 41 -3.79 -5.79 -19.51
C VAL A 41 -3.05 -4.84 -18.57
N LEU A 42 -1.73 -4.93 -18.51
CA LEU A 42 -0.84 -4.20 -17.63
C LEU A 42 0.42 -3.77 -18.40
N PRO A 43 0.40 -2.62 -19.09
CA PRO A 43 1.53 -2.17 -19.92
C PRO A 43 2.76 -1.85 -19.06
N THR A 44 3.80 -2.67 -19.19
CA THR A 44 5.05 -2.54 -18.43
C THR A 44 6.18 -1.86 -19.22
N THR A 45 6.06 -1.78 -20.54
CA THR A 45 7.02 -1.14 -21.44
C THR A 45 6.64 0.31 -21.72
N LYS A 46 7.63 1.17 -22.03
CA LYS A 46 7.38 2.54 -22.49
C LYS A 46 6.42 2.60 -23.71
N PRO A 47 6.66 1.82 -24.80
CA PRO A 47 5.75 1.83 -25.94
C PRO A 47 4.36 1.28 -25.60
N GLY A 48 4.27 0.21 -24.81
CA GLY A 48 2.98 -0.34 -24.37
C GLY A 48 2.17 0.67 -23.56
N ARG A 49 2.80 1.41 -22.64
CA ARG A 49 2.14 2.48 -21.87
C ARG A 49 1.65 3.63 -22.75
N ALA A 50 2.47 4.04 -23.72
CA ALA A 50 2.11 5.11 -24.65
C ALA A 50 0.90 4.71 -25.52
N LEU A 51 0.93 3.49 -26.08
CA LEU A 51 -0.18 2.93 -26.86
C LEU A 51 -1.44 2.80 -26.02
N HIS A 52 -1.35 2.25 -24.81
CA HIS A 52 -2.49 2.09 -23.91
C HIS A 52 -3.11 3.43 -23.53
N LYS A 53 -2.29 4.46 -23.29
CA LYS A 53 -2.75 5.83 -23.04
C LYS A 53 -3.48 6.41 -24.25
N ALA A 54 -2.95 6.22 -25.47
CA ALA A 54 -3.57 6.69 -26.70
C ALA A 54 -4.92 5.99 -26.96
N LEU A 55 -4.96 4.67 -26.87
CA LEU A 55 -6.17 3.86 -27.03
C LEU A 55 -7.25 4.26 -26.02
N ARG A 56 -6.86 4.51 -24.77
CA ARG A 56 -7.80 4.96 -23.74
C ARG A 56 -8.34 6.37 -24.01
N GLY A 57 -7.50 7.28 -24.47
CA GLY A 57 -7.93 8.62 -24.90
C GLY A 57 -8.96 8.52 -26.03
N ALA A 58 -8.66 7.72 -27.06
CA ALA A 58 -9.58 7.47 -28.17
C ALA A 58 -10.90 6.83 -27.71
N LEU A 59 -10.84 5.80 -26.85
CA LEU A 59 -12.02 5.16 -26.28
C LEU A 59 -12.86 6.15 -25.45
N GLY A 60 -12.19 7.06 -24.73
CA GLY A 60 -12.80 8.17 -24.01
C GLY A 60 -13.66 9.05 -24.91
N VAL A 61 -13.10 9.48 -26.05
CA VAL A 61 -13.78 10.30 -27.06
C VAL A 61 -14.93 9.55 -27.71
N VAL A 62 -14.72 8.29 -28.13
CA VAL A 62 -15.75 7.46 -28.77
C VAL A 62 -16.95 7.22 -27.84
N LEU A 63 -16.71 7.05 -26.54
CA LEU A 63 -17.76 6.81 -25.56
C LEU A 63 -18.37 8.09 -24.98
N ALA A 64 -17.86 9.28 -25.31
CA ALA A 64 -18.33 10.55 -24.75
C ALA A 64 -19.82 10.85 -25.06
N PRO A 65 -20.34 10.63 -26.29
CA PRO A 65 -21.76 10.85 -26.59
C PRO A 65 -22.68 9.95 -25.76
N ARG A 66 -22.30 8.67 -25.61
CA ARG A 66 -23.03 7.70 -24.78
C ARG A 66 -23.03 8.10 -23.30
N ARG A 67 -21.93 8.67 -22.80
CA ARG A 67 -21.86 9.20 -21.43
C ARG A 67 -22.75 10.39 -21.24
N LEU A 68 -22.78 11.34 -22.18
CA LEU A 68 -23.66 12.51 -22.07
C LEU A 68 -25.13 12.08 -21.96
N LEU A 69 -25.54 11.13 -22.80
CA LEU A 69 -26.91 10.56 -22.76
C LEU A 69 -27.21 9.85 -21.45
N ARG A 70 -26.27 9.07 -20.91
CA ARG A 70 -26.45 8.32 -19.66
C ARG A 70 -26.31 9.19 -18.41
N ALA A 71 -25.41 10.16 -18.44
CA ALA A 71 -25.21 11.12 -17.37
C ALA A 71 -26.47 11.95 -17.15
N ALA A 72 -27.23 12.29 -18.21
CA ALA A 72 -28.52 12.95 -18.04
C ALA A 72 -29.51 12.13 -17.18
N GLY A 73 -29.50 10.79 -17.31
CA GLY A 73 -30.33 9.90 -16.48
C GLY A 73 -29.70 9.51 -15.14
N ALA A 74 -28.38 9.59 -15.00
CA ALA A 74 -27.62 9.16 -13.81
C ALA A 74 -27.03 10.32 -13.00
N ALA A 75 -27.25 11.59 -13.40
CA ALA A 75 -26.68 12.77 -12.76
C ALA A 75 -27.12 12.94 -11.29
N ALA A 76 -28.26 12.36 -10.90
CA ALA A 76 -28.71 12.33 -9.52
C ALA A 76 -27.90 11.37 -8.62
N ILE A 77 -27.12 10.45 -9.22
CA ILE A 77 -26.35 9.42 -8.51
C ILE A 77 -24.97 9.95 -8.10
N ALA A 78 -24.38 10.84 -8.90
CA ALA A 78 -23.03 11.35 -8.66
C ALA A 78 -23.02 12.77 -8.09
N ASP A 79 -22.34 12.96 -6.95
CA ASP A 79 -22.13 14.28 -6.37
C ASP A 79 -21.22 15.13 -7.28
N ARG A 80 -21.57 16.42 -7.40
CA ARG A 80 -20.87 17.37 -8.27
C ARG A 80 -19.52 17.79 -7.73
N ASP A 81 -19.34 17.69 -6.41
CA ASP A 81 -18.15 18.14 -5.68
C ASP A 81 -17.30 16.96 -5.14
N THR A 82 -17.42 15.81 -5.79
CA THR A 82 -16.75 14.57 -5.39
C THR A 82 -16.01 13.93 -6.56
N LEU A 83 -14.75 13.54 -6.32
CA LEU A 83 -13.94 12.74 -7.22
C LEU A 83 -14.28 11.26 -7.04
N TYR A 84 -14.60 10.56 -8.13
CA TYR A 84 -14.81 9.12 -8.15
C TYR A 84 -13.50 8.40 -8.48
N ALA A 85 -12.89 7.78 -7.47
CA ALA A 85 -11.62 7.08 -7.61
C ALA A 85 -11.86 5.58 -7.82
N PHE A 86 -11.57 5.07 -9.02
CA PHE A 86 -11.82 3.69 -9.43
C PHE A 86 -10.62 2.79 -9.15
N TYR A 87 -10.69 2.04 -8.05
CA TYR A 87 -9.70 1.03 -7.69
C TYR A 87 -10.04 -0.30 -8.38
N ASP A 88 -9.44 -0.52 -9.55
CA ASP A 88 -9.78 -1.64 -10.41
C ASP A 88 -8.99 -2.90 -10.10
N LEU A 89 -9.65 -3.88 -9.48
CA LEU A 89 -9.07 -5.13 -9.06
C LEU A 89 -8.62 -6.02 -10.22
N LYS A 90 -8.92 -5.69 -11.49
CA LYS A 90 -8.28 -6.33 -12.66
C LYS A 90 -6.78 -6.07 -12.72
N VAL A 91 -6.30 -4.94 -12.18
CA VAL A 91 -4.90 -4.50 -12.28
C VAL A 91 -4.29 -4.12 -10.93
N GLN A 92 -5.09 -3.70 -9.97
CA GLN A 92 -4.65 -3.32 -8.64
C GLN A 92 -4.59 -4.50 -7.67
N PRO A 93 -3.62 -4.53 -6.74
CA PRO A 93 -3.55 -5.55 -5.70
C PRO A 93 -4.58 -5.30 -4.57
N ILE A 94 -4.95 -6.36 -3.85
CA ILE A 94 -5.78 -6.31 -2.63
C ILE A 94 -4.89 -6.16 -1.36
N THR A 95 -3.95 -5.22 -1.41
CA THR A 95 -2.94 -4.98 -0.38
C THR A 95 -3.04 -3.55 0.14
N TYR A 96 -2.16 -3.19 1.08
CA TYR A 96 -2.02 -1.81 1.54
C TYR A 96 -1.52 -0.84 0.46
N ASP A 97 -1.16 -1.27 -0.76
CA ASP A 97 -0.84 -0.35 -1.86
C ASP A 97 -1.99 0.61 -2.19
N VAL A 98 -3.22 0.27 -1.78
CA VAL A 98 -4.38 1.17 -1.82
C VAL A 98 -4.13 2.52 -1.16
N VAL A 99 -3.25 2.61 -0.15
CA VAL A 99 -3.02 3.89 0.53
C VAL A 99 -2.29 4.89 -0.36
N TRP A 100 -1.39 4.41 -1.22
CA TRP A 100 -0.76 5.24 -2.25
C TRP A 100 -1.78 5.69 -3.29
N PHE A 101 -2.73 4.83 -3.66
CA PHE A 101 -3.83 5.19 -4.55
C PHE A 101 -4.74 6.25 -3.93
N LEU A 102 -5.07 6.15 -2.63
CA LEU A 102 -5.88 7.14 -1.92
C LEU A 102 -5.17 8.50 -1.84
N ALA A 103 -3.85 8.51 -1.58
CA ALA A 103 -3.07 9.74 -1.61
C ALA A 103 -3.08 10.39 -3.00
N ALA A 104 -2.89 9.62 -4.07
CA ALA A 104 -2.96 10.13 -5.44
C ALA A 104 -4.37 10.61 -5.82
N ALA A 105 -5.42 9.92 -5.37
CA ALA A 105 -6.79 10.36 -5.56
C ALA A 105 -7.05 11.70 -4.85
N ASP A 106 -6.52 11.89 -3.64
CA ASP A 106 -6.65 13.16 -2.92
C ASP A 106 -5.88 14.30 -3.61
N LEU A 107 -4.70 14.03 -4.18
CA LEU A 107 -3.98 14.99 -5.03
C LEU A 107 -4.82 15.41 -6.23
N GLU A 108 -5.40 14.44 -6.94
CA GLU A 108 -6.24 14.71 -8.12
C GLU A 108 -7.51 15.48 -7.75
N ARG A 109 -8.13 15.14 -6.61
CA ARG A 109 -9.30 15.85 -6.09
C ARG A 109 -8.98 17.32 -5.85
N ARG A 110 -7.85 17.61 -5.18
CA ARG A 110 -7.38 18.99 -4.94
C ARG A 110 -7.09 19.71 -6.26
N ARG A 111 -6.46 19.04 -7.23
CA ARG A 111 -6.19 19.59 -8.57
C ARG A 111 -7.47 19.98 -9.32
N GLN A 112 -8.57 19.29 -9.07
CA GLN A 112 -9.88 19.58 -9.65
C GLN A 112 -10.74 20.52 -8.78
N ASN A 113 -10.23 21.01 -7.64
CA ASN A 113 -10.99 21.80 -6.66
C ASN A 113 -12.29 21.11 -6.19
N LEU A 114 -12.25 19.77 -6.04
CA LEU A 114 -13.37 18.99 -5.50
C LEU A 114 -13.21 18.84 -3.99
N ALA A 115 -14.29 18.70 -3.24
CA ALA A 115 -14.20 18.63 -1.77
C ALA A 115 -14.16 17.21 -1.19
N GLY A 116 -14.52 16.16 -1.95
CA GLY A 116 -14.42 14.78 -1.48
C GLY A 116 -13.90 13.74 -2.48
N VAL A 117 -13.54 12.57 -1.96
CA VAL A 117 -13.22 11.35 -2.72
C VAL A 117 -14.26 10.29 -2.42
N HIS A 118 -14.84 9.69 -3.46
CA HIS A 118 -15.62 8.46 -3.39
C HIS A 118 -14.80 7.32 -3.96
N LEU A 119 -14.44 6.34 -3.14
CA LEU A 119 -13.73 5.15 -3.60
C LEU A 119 -14.70 4.15 -4.23
N VAL A 120 -14.46 3.78 -5.49
CA VAL A 120 -15.20 2.73 -6.20
C VAL A 120 -14.26 1.55 -6.41
N ILE A 121 -14.51 0.45 -5.69
CA ILE A 121 -13.80 -0.81 -5.87
C ILE A 121 -14.48 -1.59 -7.00
N VAL A 122 -13.74 -1.84 -8.07
CA VAL A 122 -14.24 -2.51 -9.28
C VAL A 122 -13.73 -3.96 -9.30
N PRO A 123 -14.59 -4.98 -9.43
CA PRO A 123 -14.17 -6.36 -9.39
C PRO A 123 -13.34 -6.75 -10.61
N GLY A 124 -12.36 -7.63 -10.41
CA GLY A 124 -11.58 -8.28 -11.45
C GLY A 124 -12.38 -9.31 -12.27
N PRO A 125 -11.78 -9.91 -13.32
CA PRO A 125 -12.36 -11.05 -14.04
C PRO A 125 -12.40 -12.31 -13.15
N ASP A 126 -13.38 -13.20 -13.36
CA ASP A 126 -13.46 -14.58 -12.84
C ASP A 126 -12.99 -14.75 -11.36
N ASP A 127 -13.82 -14.31 -10.40
CA ASP A 127 -13.59 -14.36 -8.93
C ASP A 127 -13.04 -13.09 -8.25
N VAL A 128 -13.60 -11.92 -8.62
CA VAL A 128 -13.53 -10.64 -7.86
C VAL A 128 -12.18 -9.92 -7.90
N VAL A 129 -11.06 -10.61 -8.11
CA VAL A 129 -9.70 -10.04 -8.09
C VAL A 129 -8.87 -10.43 -9.31
N ARG A 130 -7.74 -9.75 -9.54
CA ARG A 130 -6.81 -10.06 -10.64
C ARG A 130 -6.24 -11.48 -10.53
N THR A 131 -5.77 -11.99 -11.67
CA THR A 131 -4.99 -13.23 -11.72
C THR A 131 -3.65 -13.07 -11.01
N GLU A 132 -3.43 -13.87 -9.97
CA GLU A 132 -2.19 -13.92 -9.19
C GLU A 132 -1.34 -15.14 -9.57
N ASP A 133 -0.09 -15.19 -9.11
CA ASP A 133 0.77 -16.36 -9.31
C ASP A 133 0.32 -17.57 -8.48
N ALA A 134 0.70 -18.77 -8.91
CA ALA A 134 0.25 -20.01 -8.29
C ALA A 134 0.69 -20.13 -6.81
N ALA A 135 1.88 -19.63 -6.47
CA ALA A 135 2.37 -19.68 -5.09
C ALA A 135 1.58 -18.74 -4.18
N TYR A 136 1.19 -17.56 -4.69
CA TYR A 136 0.29 -16.65 -3.98
C TYR A 136 -1.11 -17.24 -3.80
N VAL A 137 -1.68 -17.81 -4.86
CA VAL A 137 -3.02 -18.45 -4.80
C VAL A 137 -3.04 -19.64 -3.84
N GLN A 138 -1.94 -20.39 -3.76
CA GLN A 138 -1.79 -21.49 -2.79
C GLN A 138 -1.69 -20.97 -1.36
N ALA A 139 -1.02 -19.83 -1.14
CA ALA A 139 -0.89 -19.24 0.18
C ALA A 139 -2.15 -18.51 0.64
N ILE A 140 -2.92 -17.93 -0.29
CA ILE A 140 -4.09 -17.07 -0.01
C ILE A 140 -5.23 -17.45 -0.93
N ASP A 141 -6.22 -18.14 -0.36
CA ASP A 141 -7.39 -18.63 -1.08
C ASP A 141 -8.36 -17.51 -1.53
N ALA A 142 -9.42 -17.88 -2.24
CA ALA A 142 -10.40 -16.90 -2.74
C ALA A 142 -11.15 -16.14 -1.63
N GLU A 143 -11.45 -16.79 -0.49
CA GLU A 143 -12.16 -16.15 0.62
C GLU A 143 -11.26 -15.16 1.37
N ALA A 144 -10.01 -15.53 1.64
CA ALA A 144 -9.02 -14.63 2.20
C ALA A 144 -8.81 -13.41 1.29
N ARG A 145 -8.79 -13.61 -0.04
CA ARG A 145 -8.71 -12.51 -1.00
C ARG A 145 -9.94 -11.60 -0.96
N ARG A 146 -11.15 -12.16 -0.86
CA ARG A 146 -12.40 -11.39 -0.69
C ARG A 146 -12.42 -10.62 0.63
N TRP A 147 -12.00 -11.26 1.71
CA TRP A 147 -11.95 -10.66 3.05
C TRP A 147 -11.06 -9.41 3.09
N ARG A 148 -9.94 -9.41 2.36
CA ARG A 148 -9.04 -8.25 2.24
C ARG A 148 -9.68 -7.04 1.56
N ILE A 149 -10.67 -7.23 0.70
CA ILE A 149 -11.39 -6.10 0.08
C ILE A 149 -12.07 -5.26 1.15
N THR A 150 -12.78 -5.90 2.08
CA THR A 150 -13.49 -5.19 3.15
C THR A 150 -12.54 -4.72 4.24
N ASN A 151 -11.60 -5.57 4.67
CA ASN A 151 -10.80 -5.29 5.87
C ASN A 151 -9.54 -4.45 5.58
N ILE A 152 -9.04 -4.46 4.34
CA ILE A 152 -7.90 -3.63 3.93
C ILE A 152 -8.38 -2.48 3.04
N LEU A 153 -8.99 -2.74 1.89
CA LEU A 153 -9.28 -1.67 0.92
C LEU A 153 -10.35 -0.71 1.44
N ALA A 154 -11.51 -1.22 1.84
CA ALA A 154 -12.57 -0.43 2.42
C ALA A 154 -12.16 0.17 3.78
N GLY A 155 -11.42 -0.59 4.60
CA GLY A 155 -10.84 -0.09 5.84
C GLY A 155 -9.93 1.12 5.63
N CYS A 156 -8.99 1.05 4.71
CA CYS A 156 -8.06 2.15 4.40
C CYS A 156 -8.79 3.41 3.87
N HIS A 157 -9.89 3.26 3.14
CA HIS A 157 -10.69 4.41 2.70
C HIS A 157 -11.17 5.28 3.86
N THR A 158 -11.51 4.67 5.01
CA THR A 158 -11.97 5.40 6.20
C THR A 158 -10.90 6.29 6.83
N LEU A 159 -9.63 6.09 6.45
CA LEU A 159 -8.51 6.89 6.95
C LEU A 159 -8.30 8.19 6.16
N LEU A 160 -8.97 8.36 5.02
CA LEU A 160 -8.85 9.59 4.23
C LEU A 160 -9.86 10.62 4.77
N PRO A 161 -9.43 11.76 5.33
CA PRO A 161 -10.36 12.77 5.85
C PRO A 161 -11.32 13.33 4.78
N ALA A 162 -10.88 13.35 3.51
CA ALA A 162 -11.69 13.73 2.37
C ALA A 162 -12.58 12.58 1.83
N GLY A 163 -12.56 11.40 2.44
CA GLY A 163 -13.39 10.26 2.04
C GLY A 163 -14.87 10.53 2.31
N ARG A 164 -15.68 10.58 1.24
CA ARG A 164 -17.12 10.85 1.32
C ARG A 164 -18.00 9.63 1.04
N GLY A 165 -17.46 8.61 0.38
CA GLY A 165 -18.26 7.48 -0.05
C GLY A 165 -17.43 6.28 -0.48
N LEU A 166 -18.01 5.10 -0.32
CA LEU A 166 -17.42 3.84 -0.74
C LEU A 166 -18.48 3.05 -1.53
N THR A 167 -18.08 2.53 -2.68
CA THR A 167 -18.87 1.51 -3.39
C THR A 167 -17.98 0.31 -3.67
N VAL A 168 -18.38 -0.85 -3.17
CA VAL A 168 -17.85 -2.14 -3.61
C VAL A 168 -18.80 -2.66 -4.69
N ALA A 169 -18.42 -2.52 -5.96
CA ALA A 169 -19.31 -2.88 -7.05
C ALA A 169 -19.42 -4.40 -7.18
N ALA A 170 -20.65 -4.93 -7.21
CA ALA A 170 -20.89 -6.35 -7.44
C ALA A 170 -20.44 -6.80 -8.85
N THR A 171 -20.54 -5.89 -9.83
CA THR A 171 -20.13 -6.16 -11.22
C THR A 171 -19.41 -4.95 -11.82
N ARG A 172 -18.59 -5.20 -12.83
CA ARG A 172 -17.96 -4.14 -13.63
C ARG A 172 -19.01 -3.25 -14.31
N THR A 173 -20.14 -3.82 -14.73
CA THR A 173 -21.26 -3.06 -15.31
C THR A 173 -21.86 -2.08 -14.30
N ALA A 174 -22.03 -2.49 -13.04
CA ALA A 174 -22.53 -1.60 -11.98
C ALA A 174 -21.56 -0.44 -11.71
N ALA A 175 -20.24 -0.70 -11.67
CA ALA A 175 -19.23 0.36 -11.61
C ALA A 175 -19.30 1.31 -12.83
N GLY A 176 -19.70 0.79 -14.00
CA GLY A 176 -19.87 1.57 -15.22
C GLY A 176 -20.92 2.67 -15.10
N VAL A 177 -21.98 2.45 -14.32
CA VAL A 177 -23.01 3.46 -14.07
C VAL A 177 -22.42 4.65 -13.31
N LEU A 178 -21.66 4.39 -12.22
CA LEU A 178 -20.98 5.45 -11.46
C LEU A 178 -19.94 6.17 -12.31
N ARG A 179 -19.19 5.41 -13.10
CA ARG A 179 -18.19 5.96 -14.01
C ARG A 179 -18.80 6.88 -15.06
N ASP A 180 -19.96 6.51 -15.63
CA ASP A 180 -20.65 7.33 -16.64
C ASP A 180 -21.24 8.59 -15.97
N ALA A 181 -21.75 8.48 -14.74
CA ALA A 181 -22.30 9.59 -13.95
C ALA A 181 -21.23 10.59 -13.45
N ALA A 182 -20.02 10.12 -13.15
CA ALA A 182 -18.93 10.95 -12.65
C ALA A 182 -18.37 11.93 -13.68
N GLY A 183 -18.60 11.70 -14.98
CA GLY A 183 -18.10 12.56 -16.06
C GLY A 183 -16.57 12.66 -16.04
N ASP A 184 -16.04 13.89 -15.93
CA ASP A 184 -14.61 14.17 -15.85
C ASP A 184 -14.02 14.01 -14.43
N ARG A 185 -14.87 13.87 -13.39
CA ARG A 185 -14.46 13.74 -11.98
C ARG A 185 -14.04 12.32 -11.65
N VAL A 186 -13.14 11.76 -12.44
CA VAL A 186 -12.68 10.37 -12.32
C VAL A 186 -11.18 10.30 -12.10
N PHE A 187 -10.78 9.35 -11.25
CA PHE A 187 -9.38 8.98 -11.06
C PHE A 187 -9.21 7.46 -11.19
N PRO A 188 -8.17 6.95 -11.88
CA PRO A 188 -7.16 7.70 -12.64
C PRO A 188 -7.74 8.40 -13.89
N ARG A 189 -7.04 9.41 -14.45
CA ARG A 189 -7.52 10.12 -15.66
C ARG A 189 -6.67 9.79 -16.90
N PRO A 190 -7.26 9.37 -18.04
CA PRO A 190 -8.63 8.85 -18.16
C PRO A 190 -8.75 7.45 -17.51
N TYR A 191 -9.95 7.10 -17.05
CA TYR A 191 -10.30 5.75 -16.58
C TYR A 191 -11.43 5.17 -17.43
N GLU A 192 -11.23 3.93 -17.89
CA GLU A 192 -12.21 3.13 -18.60
C GLU A 192 -12.19 1.70 -18.07
N LEU A 193 -13.36 1.10 -17.88
CA LEU A 193 -13.49 -0.29 -17.44
C LEU A 193 -12.83 -1.28 -18.42
N GLY A 194 -12.83 -0.99 -19.72
CA GLY A 194 -12.21 -1.87 -20.72
C GLY A 194 -10.68 -1.85 -20.64
N LEU A 195 -10.10 -0.71 -20.25
CA LEU A 195 -8.66 -0.43 -20.29
C LEU A 195 -8.21 0.25 -18.98
N PRO A 196 -8.30 -0.45 -17.83
CA PRO A 196 -7.90 0.14 -16.56
C PRO A 196 -6.39 0.42 -16.50
N THR A 197 -5.99 1.17 -15.48
CA THR A 197 -4.58 1.52 -15.23
C THR A 197 -4.22 1.09 -13.83
N ALA A 198 -3.09 0.38 -13.70
CA ALA A 198 -2.49 0.19 -12.39
C ALA A 198 -1.89 1.52 -11.90
N HIS A 199 -1.92 1.71 -10.60
CA HIS A 199 -1.35 2.87 -9.94
C HIS A 199 -0.13 2.42 -9.14
N HIS A 200 0.89 3.27 -9.11
CA HIS A 200 2.11 3.03 -8.37
C HIS A 200 2.47 4.28 -7.56
N PRO A 201 3.26 4.14 -6.48
CA PRO A 201 3.65 5.26 -5.62
C PRO A 201 4.30 6.44 -6.35
N GLY A 202 4.87 6.22 -7.54
CA GLY A 202 5.66 7.20 -8.28
C GLY A 202 4.99 8.55 -8.55
N GLU A 203 3.66 8.62 -8.69
CA GLU A 203 2.97 9.92 -8.84
C GLU A 203 3.02 10.72 -7.53
N CYS A 204 2.73 10.09 -6.39
CA CYS A 204 2.86 10.69 -5.07
C CYS A 204 4.31 11.07 -4.76
N LEU A 205 5.27 10.20 -5.06
CA LEU A 205 6.69 10.46 -4.80
C LEU A 205 7.19 11.68 -5.58
N LYS A 206 6.80 11.81 -6.85
CA LYS A 206 7.15 12.98 -7.66
C LYS A 206 6.51 14.26 -7.13
N ALA A 207 5.24 14.21 -6.75
CA ALA A 207 4.53 15.36 -6.18
C ALA A 207 5.18 15.83 -4.86
N ALA A 208 5.55 14.87 -3.99
CA ALA A 208 6.25 15.13 -2.74
C ALA A 208 7.66 15.69 -2.96
N ALA A 209 8.45 15.10 -3.86
CA ALA A 209 9.81 15.55 -4.17
C ALA A 209 9.85 16.96 -4.75
N ALA A 210 8.86 17.32 -5.57
CA ALA A 210 8.73 18.66 -6.11
C ALA A 210 8.25 19.69 -5.06
N ARG A 211 7.93 19.28 -3.83
CA ARG A 211 7.31 20.10 -2.76
C ARG A 211 6.06 20.85 -3.21
N ASN A 212 5.39 20.33 -4.24
CA ASN A 212 4.24 20.97 -4.85
C ASN A 212 2.92 20.50 -4.23
N ALA A 213 2.93 19.43 -3.43
CA ALA A 213 1.76 18.97 -2.71
C ALA A 213 2.12 18.11 -1.48
N ASP A 214 1.28 18.18 -0.45
CA ASP A 214 1.30 17.25 0.67
C ASP A 214 0.62 15.93 0.28
N VAL A 215 1.33 14.82 0.46
CA VAL A 215 0.86 13.45 0.21
C VAL A 215 0.58 12.67 1.50
N THR A 216 0.83 13.27 2.67
CA THR A 216 0.61 12.66 3.99
C THR A 216 -0.84 12.84 4.45
N VAL A 217 -1.77 12.30 3.67
CA VAL A 217 -3.20 12.64 3.77
C VAL A 217 -4.01 11.76 4.72
N LEU A 218 -3.45 10.67 5.23
CA LEU A 218 -4.21 9.69 6.02
C LEU A 218 -4.23 10.07 7.49
N ARG A 219 -5.37 9.92 8.17
CA ARG A 219 -5.53 10.18 9.60
C ARG A 219 -6.41 9.14 10.28
N ALA A 220 -6.18 8.93 11.56
CA ALA A 220 -7.07 8.14 12.40
C ALA A 220 -8.41 8.86 12.61
N GLY A 221 -9.50 8.10 12.67
CA GLY A 221 -10.80 8.61 13.07
C GLY A 221 -10.83 8.94 14.57
N VAL A 222 -11.58 9.98 14.96
CA VAL A 222 -11.69 10.45 16.36
C VAL A 222 -12.09 9.32 17.32
N GLN A 223 -13.03 8.46 16.92
CA GLN A 223 -13.47 7.36 17.78
C GLN A 223 -12.39 6.27 17.95
N ALA A 224 -11.62 5.99 16.90
CA ALA A 224 -10.50 5.05 16.99
C ALA A 224 -9.41 5.57 17.95
N LEU A 225 -9.12 6.87 17.90
CA LEU A 225 -8.22 7.53 18.84
C LEU A 225 -8.70 7.36 20.28
N ARG A 226 -10.00 7.58 20.56
CA ARG A 226 -10.55 7.39 21.92
C ARG A 226 -10.36 5.96 22.45
N TYR A 227 -10.60 4.94 21.62
CA TYR A 227 -10.40 3.56 22.03
C TYR A 227 -8.93 3.22 22.29
N VAL A 228 -8.03 3.73 21.46
CA VAL A 228 -6.58 3.58 21.68
C VAL A 228 -6.13 4.33 22.93
N ASP A 229 -6.62 5.54 23.17
CA ASP A 229 -6.33 6.32 24.36
C ASP A 229 -6.79 5.60 25.63
N GLN A 230 -7.98 4.98 25.60
CA GLN A 230 -8.48 4.13 26.68
C GLN A 230 -7.56 2.91 26.93
N TRP A 231 -7.12 2.25 25.86
CA TRP A 231 -6.20 1.12 25.99
C TRP A 231 -4.85 1.56 26.55
N ILE A 232 -4.27 2.67 26.07
CA ILE A 232 -3.01 3.22 26.55
C ILE A 232 -3.12 3.56 28.04
N ALA A 233 -4.21 4.19 28.48
CA ALA A 233 -4.42 4.52 29.89
C ALA A 233 -4.39 3.27 30.80
N ALA A 234 -4.92 2.13 30.32
CA ALA A 234 -4.95 0.89 31.07
C ALA A 234 -3.61 0.12 31.08
N HIS A 235 -2.70 0.36 30.12
CA HIS A 235 -1.50 -0.48 29.94
C HIS A 235 -0.18 0.28 30.11
N ALA A 236 -0.12 1.56 29.71
CA ALA A 236 1.12 2.33 29.62
C ALA A 236 1.63 2.80 30.98
N ALA A 237 0.75 3.09 31.94
CA ALA A 237 1.14 3.59 33.28
C ALA A 237 2.15 4.76 33.20
N GLY A 238 1.93 5.70 32.27
CA GLY A 238 2.80 6.87 32.03
C GLY A 238 4.03 6.61 31.14
N ARG A 239 4.32 5.35 30.77
CA ARG A 239 5.41 5.01 29.85
C ARG A 239 5.09 5.41 28.41
N ARG A 240 6.14 5.70 27.65
CA ARG A 240 6.04 6.04 26.23
C ARG A 240 5.91 4.79 25.38
N LEU A 241 4.92 4.76 24.50
CA LEU A 241 4.60 3.60 23.68
C LEU A 241 5.59 3.45 22.50
N VAL A 242 6.24 2.30 22.40
CA VAL A 242 7.05 1.91 21.23
C VAL A 242 6.31 0.79 20.52
N VAL A 243 5.69 1.09 19.38
CA VAL A 243 4.84 0.14 18.67
C VAL A 243 5.68 -0.62 17.64
N VAL A 244 5.82 -1.92 17.84
CA VAL A 244 6.57 -2.83 16.95
C VAL A 244 5.59 -3.56 16.05
N THR A 245 5.58 -3.22 14.76
CA THR A 245 4.76 -3.94 13.77
C THR A 245 5.58 -5.04 13.13
N LEU A 246 5.18 -6.27 13.39
CA LEU A 246 5.83 -7.45 12.85
C LEU A 246 5.31 -7.79 11.47
N ARG A 247 6.19 -8.42 10.67
CA ARG A 247 5.82 -9.15 9.48
C ARG A 247 6.13 -10.61 9.69
N ASP A 248 5.14 -11.46 9.49
CA ASP A 248 5.26 -12.91 9.62
C ASP A 248 4.26 -13.57 8.67
N TYR A 249 4.67 -13.66 7.40
CA TYR A 249 3.81 -14.06 6.30
C TYR A 249 4.43 -15.24 5.56
N HIS A 250 3.62 -16.25 5.23
CA HIS A 250 4.11 -17.46 4.57
C HIS A 250 4.64 -17.20 3.15
N TYR A 251 4.02 -16.26 2.42
CA TYR A 251 4.48 -15.87 1.09
C TYR A 251 5.59 -14.82 1.19
N ASN A 252 6.70 -15.02 0.48
CA ASN A 252 7.88 -14.14 0.55
C ASN A 252 8.43 -13.97 1.98
N ALA A 253 8.64 -15.10 2.67
CA ALA A 253 9.08 -15.16 4.07
C ALA A 253 10.45 -14.51 4.33
N ALA A 254 11.30 -14.35 3.30
CA ALA A 254 12.58 -13.63 3.44
C ALA A 254 12.41 -12.19 3.95
N ARG A 255 11.24 -11.57 3.72
CA ARG A 255 10.88 -10.24 4.21
C ARG A 255 10.40 -10.22 5.66
N ASN A 256 10.21 -11.38 6.30
CA ASN A 256 9.69 -11.42 7.66
C ASN A 256 10.66 -10.78 8.64
N SER A 257 10.08 -10.29 9.73
CA SER A 257 10.80 -9.69 10.84
C SER A 257 11.71 -10.72 11.51
N ASN A 258 12.90 -10.31 11.92
CA ASN A 258 13.76 -11.09 12.78
C ASN A 258 13.24 -11.02 14.23
N LEU A 259 12.37 -11.97 14.60
CA LEU A 259 11.67 -11.97 15.88
C LEU A 259 12.64 -11.91 17.07
N ASP A 260 13.74 -12.66 17.02
CA ASP A 260 14.76 -12.66 18.09
C ASP A 260 15.39 -11.28 18.26
N ALA A 261 15.68 -10.57 17.15
CA ALA A 261 16.23 -9.22 17.20
C ALA A 261 15.24 -8.21 17.79
N TRP A 262 13.97 -8.27 17.39
CA TRP A 262 12.93 -7.39 17.93
C TRP A 262 12.66 -7.65 19.42
N THR A 263 12.63 -8.91 19.85
CA THR A 263 12.48 -9.28 21.26
C THR A 263 13.71 -8.87 22.09
N THR A 264 14.92 -9.05 21.55
CA THR A 264 16.17 -8.58 22.18
C THR A 264 16.16 -7.07 22.36
N PHE A 265 15.79 -6.33 21.31
CA PHE A 265 15.65 -4.87 21.37
C PHE A 265 14.62 -4.45 22.44
N ALA A 266 13.42 -5.02 22.43
CA ALA A 266 12.36 -4.68 23.37
C ALA A 266 12.76 -4.96 24.83
N THR A 267 13.44 -6.08 25.08
CA THR A 267 13.98 -6.44 26.40
C THR A 267 15.07 -5.48 26.88
N GLY A 268 15.85 -4.92 25.95
CA GLY A 268 16.91 -3.96 26.26
C GLY A 268 16.44 -2.53 26.56
N LEU A 269 15.14 -2.22 26.38
CA LEU A 269 14.60 -0.90 26.67
C LEU A 269 14.37 -0.71 28.18
N ASP A 270 14.61 0.51 28.67
CA ASP A 270 14.31 0.90 30.05
C ASP A 270 12.79 0.75 30.32
N PRO A 271 12.37 -0.20 31.19
CA PRO A 271 10.97 -0.49 31.43
C PRO A 271 10.26 0.60 32.24
N ALA A 272 10.99 1.52 32.87
CA ALA A 272 10.40 2.68 33.56
C ALA A 272 10.01 3.78 32.57
N ARG A 273 10.65 3.83 31.39
CA ARG A 273 10.43 4.86 30.39
C ARG A 273 9.59 4.38 29.20
N TRP A 274 9.79 3.15 28.76
CA TRP A 274 9.23 2.63 27.52
C TRP A 274 8.26 1.48 27.76
N LEU A 275 7.20 1.43 26.95
CA LEU A 275 6.34 0.27 26.83
C LEU A 275 6.39 -0.23 25.38
N PRO A 276 7.15 -1.30 25.09
CA PRO A 276 7.10 -1.99 23.82
C PRO A 276 5.74 -2.67 23.66
N VAL A 277 5.07 -2.44 22.53
CA VAL A 277 3.78 -3.05 22.19
C VAL A 277 3.88 -3.68 20.81
N PHE A 278 3.59 -4.97 20.72
CA PHE A 278 3.69 -5.70 19.46
C PHE A 278 2.35 -5.74 18.73
N VAL A 279 2.40 -5.53 17.42
CA VAL A 279 1.31 -5.75 16.49
C VAL A 279 1.73 -6.86 15.53
N PRO A 280 1.20 -8.09 15.69
CA PRO A 280 1.58 -9.22 14.84
C PRO A 280 1.08 -9.07 13.41
N ASP A 281 1.53 -9.98 12.54
CA ASP A 281 0.97 -10.13 11.20
C ASP A 281 -0.48 -10.61 11.29
N THR A 282 -1.34 -10.11 10.42
CA THR A 282 -2.78 -10.42 10.42
C THR A 282 -3.07 -11.91 10.29
N GLU A 283 -2.29 -12.64 9.46
CA GLU A 283 -2.53 -14.07 9.22
C GLU A 283 -2.17 -14.93 10.44
N ARG A 284 -1.19 -14.49 11.23
CA ARG A 284 -0.68 -15.23 12.40
C ARG A 284 -1.12 -14.59 13.72
N CYS A 285 -2.04 -13.63 13.66
CA CYS A 285 -2.50 -12.88 14.83
C CYS A 285 -3.35 -13.70 15.81
N LEU A 286 -3.80 -14.92 15.46
CA LEU A 286 -4.45 -15.82 16.43
C LEU A 286 -3.52 -16.90 16.97
N GLU A 287 -2.32 -17.02 16.41
CA GLU A 287 -1.33 -17.96 16.90
C GLU A 287 -0.72 -17.43 18.21
N GLU A 288 -0.08 -18.32 18.97
CA GLU A 288 0.62 -18.02 20.22
C GLU A 288 1.93 -17.25 19.96
N VAL A 289 1.82 -16.05 19.37
CA VAL A 289 2.94 -15.11 19.21
C VAL A 289 3.53 -14.73 20.57
N ALA A 290 2.71 -14.75 21.64
CA ALA A 290 3.09 -14.36 23.00
C ALA A 290 4.29 -15.14 23.55
N ALA A 291 4.44 -16.42 23.19
CA ALA A 291 5.59 -17.23 23.59
C ALA A 291 6.90 -16.71 22.96
N THR A 292 6.84 -16.23 21.71
CA THR A 292 8.00 -15.75 20.95
C THR A 292 8.40 -14.31 21.28
N ILE A 293 7.45 -13.47 21.71
CA ILE A 293 7.70 -12.06 22.05
C ILE A 293 7.80 -11.80 23.55
N GLY A 294 8.22 -12.80 24.34
CA GLY A 294 8.70 -12.60 25.71
C GLY A 294 7.71 -11.96 26.69
N GLY A 295 6.40 -12.12 26.49
CA GLY A 295 5.38 -11.56 27.39
C GLY A 295 5.12 -10.06 27.25
N PHE A 296 5.66 -9.39 26.23
CA PHE A 296 5.29 -7.99 25.95
C PHE A 296 3.80 -7.87 25.57
N PRO A 297 3.16 -6.73 25.87
CA PRO A 297 1.79 -6.48 25.44
C PRO A 297 1.61 -6.62 23.92
N VAL A 298 0.49 -7.22 23.54
CA VAL A 298 0.09 -7.41 22.14
C VAL A 298 -1.20 -6.66 21.90
N PHE A 299 -1.22 -5.79 20.90
CA PHE A 299 -2.43 -5.09 20.47
C PHE A 299 -3.01 -5.78 19.22
N ARG A 300 -3.79 -6.84 19.43
CA ARG A 300 -4.32 -7.69 18.34
C ARG A 300 -5.43 -7.02 17.55
N GLU A 301 -6.14 -6.06 18.14
CA GLU A 301 -7.22 -5.34 17.51
C GLU A 301 -6.74 -4.54 16.28
N ALA A 302 -5.49 -4.06 16.30
CA ALA A 302 -4.85 -3.41 15.15
C ALA A 302 -4.58 -4.37 13.99
N CYS A 303 -4.63 -5.69 14.19
CA CYS A 303 -4.42 -6.69 13.13
C CYS A 303 -5.57 -6.77 12.14
N TRP A 304 -6.79 -6.52 12.61
CA TRP A 304 -8.00 -6.63 11.80
C TRP A 304 -8.75 -5.31 11.65
N ASN A 305 -8.47 -4.31 12.48
CA ASN A 305 -9.05 -2.98 12.37
C ASN A 305 -8.00 -1.93 11.99
N VAL A 306 -8.03 -1.53 10.72
CA VAL A 306 -7.13 -0.53 10.14
C VAL A 306 -7.25 0.85 10.83
N GLY A 307 -8.46 1.22 11.27
CA GLY A 307 -8.68 2.47 12.01
C GLY A 307 -8.00 2.48 13.38
N LEU A 308 -8.14 1.40 14.14
CA LEU A 308 -7.45 1.23 15.42
C LEU A 308 -5.92 1.14 15.23
N ARG A 309 -5.46 0.48 14.16
CA ARG A 309 -4.03 0.47 13.81
C ARG A 309 -3.49 1.87 13.56
N MET A 310 -4.18 2.68 12.74
CA MET A 310 -3.77 4.05 12.47
C MET A 310 -3.78 4.90 13.74
N ALA A 311 -4.80 4.76 14.59
CA ALA A 311 -4.87 5.44 15.87
C ALA A 311 -3.71 5.06 16.81
N LEU A 312 -3.37 3.77 16.88
CA LEU A 312 -2.22 3.29 17.64
C LEU A 312 -0.92 3.91 17.13
N TYR A 313 -0.77 4.01 15.80
CA TYR A 313 0.41 4.64 15.20
C TYR A 313 0.52 6.15 15.47
N GLU A 314 -0.60 6.88 15.48
CA GLU A 314 -0.61 8.31 15.83
C GLU A 314 -0.33 8.56 17.32
N ARG A 315 -0.69 7.62 18.20
CA ARG A 315 -0.45 7.73 19.65
C ARG A 315 0.88 7.18 20.11
N ALA A 316 1.55 6.38 19.28
CA ALA A 316 2.87 5.88 19.59
C ALA A 316 3.87 7.02 19.75
N TYR A 317 4.77 6.90 20.72
CA TYR A 317 5.95 7.75 20.74
C TYR A 317 6.81 7.50 19.50
N LEU A 318 6.96 6.23 19.13
CA LEU A 318 7.65 5.82 17.92
C LEU A 318 7.10 4.48 17.41
N ASN A 319 6.87 4.40 16.10
CA ASN A 319 6.51 3.17 15.40
C ASN A 319 7.75 2.56 14.77
N VAL A 320 7.97 1.27 14.94
CA VAL A 320 9.10 0.54 14.34
C VAL A 320 8.62 -0.74 13.68
N GLY A 321 9.29 -1.14 12.60
CA GLY A 321 8.99 -2.38 11.90
C GLY A 321 9.77 -2.49 10.60
N VAL A 322 9.56 -3.59 9.87
CA VAL A 322 10.19 -3.81 8.56
C VAL A 322 9.32 -3.27 7.42
N ASN A 323 9.88 -3.16 6.22
CA ASN A 323 9.13 -2.83 5.01
C ASN A 323 8.01 -3.86 4.77
N ASN A 324 6.78 -3.46 5.10
CA ASN A 324 5.56 -4.23 4.90
C ASN A 324 4.39 -3.29 4.55
N GLY A 325 3.25 -3.88 4.18
CA GLY A 325 2.06 -3.11 3.79
C GLY A 325 1.56 -2.15 4.90
N PRO A 326 1.33 -2.63 6.13
CA PRO A 326 0.79 -1.79 7.19
C PRO A 326 1.63 -0.56 7.56
N LEU A 327 2.97 -0.61 7.42
CA LEU A 327 3.80 0.57 7.65
C LEU A 327 3.53 1.70 6.64
N GLY A 328 2.92 1.41 5.49
CA GLY A 328 2.39 2.40 4.56
C GLY A 328 1.39 3.38 5.19
N LEU A 329 0.72 2.98 6.28
CA LEU A 329 -0.13 3.87 7.08
C LEU A 329 0.68 5.00 7.72
N CYS A 330 1.85 4.69 8.31
CA CYS A 330 2.74 5.69 8.89
C CYS A 330 3.35 6.59 7.82
N TRP A 331 3.80 5.99 6.71
CA TRP A 331 4.45 6.70 5.61
C TRP A 331 3.61 7.85 5.03
N LEU A 332 2.29 7.68 5.01
CA LEU A 332 1.34 8.65 4.48
C LEU A 332 0.54 9.36 5.58
N ASN A 333 1.06 9.37 6.80
CA ASN A 333 0.49 10.11 7.93
C ASN A 333 1.56 10.96 8.62
N GLY A 334 1.49 12.27 8.40
CA GLY A 334 2.42 13.25 8.96
C GLY A 334 2.34 13.39 10.48
N ALA A 335 1.30 12.86 11.13
CA ALA A 335 1.19 12.82 12.59
C ALA A 335 1.95 11.64 13.22
N THR A 336 2.49 10.71 12.43
CA THR A 336 3.20 9.53 12.94
C THR A 336 4.71 9.74 12.96
N ARG A 337 5.35 9.16 13.97
CA ARG A 337 6.81 9.04 14.06
C ARG A 337 7.18 7.59 13.76
N TYR A 338 8.14 7.35 12.87
CA TYR A 338 8.46 5.98 12.50
C TYR A 338 9.92 5.73 12.11
N ILE A 339 10.33 4.47 12.26
CA ILE A 339 11.49 3.88 11.60
C ILE A 339 11.05 2.61 10.86
N THR A 340 11.30 2.53 9.56
CA THR A 340 11.08 1.32 8.77
C THR A 340 12.42 0.73 8.35
N PHE A 341 12.67 -0.52 8.70
CA PHE A 341 13.90 -1.27 8.40
C PHE A 341 13.72 -2.20 7.20
N LYS A 342 14.83 -2.77 6.73
CA LYS A 342 14.82 -3.85 5.73
C LYS A 342 14.04 -3.47 4.46
N MET A 343 14.36 -2.30 3.91
CA MET A 343 13.68 -1.77 2.73
C MET A 343 13.88 -2.64 1.49
N ILE A 344 15.04 -3.29 1.38
CA ILE A 344 15.39 -4.17 0.27
C ILE A 344 15.47 -5.62 0.77
N GLU A 345 14.83 -6.52 0.01
CA GLU A 345 15.06 -7.97 0.09
C GLU A 345 15.25 -8.46 -1.34
N PRO A 346 16.51 -8.72 -1.78
CA PRO A 346 16.82 -9.01 -3.19
C PRO A 346 16.18 -10.30 -3.70
N SER A 347 15.85 -11.25 -2.82
CA SER A 347 15.18 -12.50 -3.20
C SER A 347 13.70 -12.31 -3.53
N VAL A 348 13.12 -11.14 -3.26
CA VAL A 348 11.70 -10.85 -3.45
C VAL A 348 11.52 -9.73 -4.48
N ALA A 349 10.84 -10.06 -5.58
CA ALA A 349 10.72 -9.20 -6.76
C ALA A 349 10.17 -7.79 -6.46
N GLN A 350 9.27 -7.66 -5.49
CA GLN A 350 8.63 -6.40 -5.11
C GLN A 350 9.49 -5.52 -4.18
N THR A 351 10.66 -5.99 -3.78
CA THR A 351 11.57 -5.28 -2.86
C THR A 351 13.01 -5.29 -3.36
N THR A 352 13.25 -5.61 -4.63
CA THR A 352 14.58 -5.42 -5.21
C THR A 352 14.86 -3.94 -5.41
N ARG A 353 16.14 -3.58 -5.45
CA ARG A 353 16.60 -2.22 -5.76
C ARG A 353 15.98 -1.70 -7.05
N GLU A 354 16.00 -2.50 -8.11
CA GLU A 354 15.50 -2.10 -9.43
C GLU A 354 14.00 -1.84 -9.42
N TYR A 355 13.24 -2.63 -8.68
CA TYR A 355 11.80 -2.44 -8.56
C TYR A 355 11.48 -1.16 -7.78
N LEU A 356 12.20 -0.89 -6.69
CA LEU A 356 12.01 0.32 -5.89
C LEU A 356 12.38 1.58 -6.69
N GLU A 357 13.52 1.57 -7.39
CA GLU A 357 13.91 2.65 -8.30
C GLU A 357 12.88 2.85 -9.41
N TRP A 358 12.34 1.76 -9.98
CA TRP A 358 11.27 1.84 -10.98
C TRP A 358 9.98 2.44 -10.42
N CYS A 359 9.64 2.17 -9.16
CA CYS A 359 8.53 2.81 -8.46
C CYS A 359 8.78 4.32 -8.18
N GLY A 360 10.03 4.77 -8.29
CA GLY A 360 10.45 6.16 -8.05
C GLY A 360 11.02 6.41 -6.67
N TYR A 361 11.35 5.38 -5.90
CA TYR A 361 12.03 5.54 -4.61
C TYR A 361 13.51 5.85 -4.80
N GLU A 362 14.05 6.71 -3.94
CA GLU A 362 15.48 7.01 -3.88
C GLU A 362 16.16 6.08 -2.86
N ILE A 363 17.13 5.30 -3.33
CA ILE A 363 17.81 4.33 -2.47
C ILE A 363 18.76 5.02 -1.51
N GLY A 364 18.71 4.66 -0.23
CA GLY A 364 19.46 5.30 0.84
C GLY A 364 18.71 6.46 1.50
N ALA A 365 17.64 6.94 0.89
CA ALA A 365 16.82 8.03 1.43
C ALA A 365 15.54 7.52 2.11
N SER A 366 14.90 8.40 2.88
CA SER A 366 13.51 8.22 3.30
C SER A 366 12.57 8.84 2.26
N LEU A 367 11.25 8.75 2.48
CA LEU A 367 10.29 9.40 1.58
C LEU A 367 10.57 10.90 1.43
N PRO A 368 10.32 11.51 0.25
CA PRO A 368 10.51 12.94 0.07
C PRO A 368 9.65 13.81 0.99
N CYS A 369 8.52 13.28 1.47
CA CYS A 369 7.63 13.91 2.43
C CYS A 369 7.93 13.55 3.89
N ALA A 370 8.98 12.77 4.16
CA ALA A 370 9.30 12.32 5.52
C ALA A 370 9.71 13.51 6.40
N GLY A 371 9.05 13.66 7.54
CA GLY A 371 9.44 14.63 8.57
C GLY A 371 10.71 14.22 9.33
N PRO A 372 11.23 15.08 10.22
CA PRO A 372 12.46 14.79 10.97
C PRO A 372 12.43 13.48 11.76
N ALA A 373 11.24 13.12 12.28
CA ALA A 373 10.98 11.92 13.07
C ALA A 373 10.47 10.72 12.24
N GLN A 374 10.74 10.70 10.93
CA GLN A 374 10.31 9.66 10.01
C GLN A 374 11.53 9.17 9.20
N LYS A 375 11.87 7.89 9.33
CA LYS A 375 13.10 7.34 8.72
C LYS A 375 12.89 5.97 8.09
N TRP A 376 13.53 5.77 6.94
CA TRP A 376 13.80 4.47 6.35
C TRP A 376 15.26 4.08 6.56
N VAL A 377 15.45 2.82 6.94
CA VAL A 377 16.74 2.19 7.20
C VAL A 377 16.89 1.04 6.21
N TRP A 378 17.95 1.11 5.41
CA TRP A 378 18.21 0.19 4.30
C TRP A 378 19.00 -1.06 4.71
N GLU A 379 19.41 -1.14 5.98
CA GLU A 379 20.00 -2.31 6.62
C GLU A 379 18.91 -3.29 7.10
N ASP A 380 19.30 -4.54 7.33
CA ASP A 380 18.47 -5.57 7.94
C ASP A 380 18.12 -5.25 9.40
N ASP A 381 17.01 -5.83 9.87
CA ASP A 381 16.46 -5.65 11.21
C ASP A 381 17.20 -6.50 12.27
N THR A 382 18.50 -6.28 12.42
CA THR A 382 19.30 -6.88 13.50
C THR A 382 19.18 -6.07 14.80
N ALA A 383 19.36 -6.71 15.96
CA ALA A 383 19.22 -6.04 17.26
C ALA A 383 20.13 -4.80 17.38
N ALA A 384 21.36 -4.89 16.87
CA ALA A 384 22.31 -3.77 16.88
C ALA A 384 21.84 -2.59 16.03
N VAL A 385 21.34 -2.86 14.81
CA VAL A 385 20.81 -1.82 13.91
C VAL A 385 19.55 -1.19 14.50
N ILE A 386 18.61 -2.00 15.01
CA ILE A 386 17.37 -1.50 15.62
C ILE A 386 17.68 -0.59 16.81
N GLY A 387 18.54 -1.03 17.74
CA GLY A 387 18.91 -0.27 18.92
C GLY A 387 19.60 1.06 18.58
N ARG A 388 20.56 1.03 17.64
CA ARG A 388 21.28 2.23 17.16
C ARG A 388 20.31 3.26 16.58
N GLU A 389 19.44 2.83 15.67
CA GLU A 389 18.51 3.73 14.97
C GLU A 389 17.41 4.25 15.90
N PHE A 390 16.95 3.43 16.84
CA PHE A 390 16.04 3.86 17.90
C PHE A 390 16.67 4.97 18.75
N ALA A 391 17.89 4.78 19.24
CA ALA A 391 18.59 5.78 20.07
C ALA A 391 18.77 7.10 19.32
N HIS A 392 19.24 7.06 18.08
CA HIS A 392 19.38 8.26 17.23
C HIS A 392 18.05 8.98 17.00
N MET A 393 16.95 8.22 16.83
CA MET A 393 15.63 8.81 16.65
C MET A 393 15.09 9.44 17.92
N VAL A 394 15.29 8.79 19.08
CA VAL A 394 14.94 9.36 20.39
C VAL A 394 15.67 10.67 20.61
N GLU A 395 16.99 10.69 20.40
CA GLU A 395 17.81 11.89 20.55
C GLU A 395 17.27 13.03 19.67
N ARG A 396 16.95 12.73 18.42
CA ARG A 396 16.38 13.69 17.47
C ARG A 396 15.01 14.21 17.88
N ILE A 397 14.12 13.35 18.39
CA ILE A 397 12.79 13.77 18.85
C ILE A 397 12.92 14.67 20.09
N GLU A 398 13.85 14.37 20.99
CA GLU A 398 13.98 15.09 22.27
C GLU A 398 14.78 16.39 22.17
N HIS A 399 15.76 16.46 21.27
CA HIS A 399 16.68 17.61 21.16
C HIS A 399 16.56 18.37 19.85
N GLY A 400 15.97 17.76 18.81
CA GLY A 400 15.95 18.29 17.45
C GLY A 400 14.74 19.16 17.10
N GLY A 401 13.84 19.43 18.05
CA GLY A 401 12.61 20.21 17.80
C GLY A 401 11.76 19.61 16.69
N ALA A 402 11.20 18.41 16.92
CA ALA A 402 10.40 17.66 15.94
C ALA A 402 8.88 17.78 16.17
#